data_AF-A0A0Q0AMU6-F1
#
_entry.id   AF-A0A0Q0AMU6-F1
#
_cell.length_a   1.000
_cell.length_b   1.000
_cell.length_c   1.000
_cell.angle_alpha   90.00
_cell.angle_beta   90.00
_cell.angle_gamma   90.00
#
_symmetry.space_group_name_H-M   'P 1'
#
loop_
_entity.id
_entity.type
_entity.pdbx_description
1 polymer ?
#
loop_
_entity_poly.entity_id
_entity_poly.type
_entity_poly.pdbx_seq_one_letter_code
_entity_poly.pdbx_strand_id
1 'polypeptide(L)'
;MNASEPAKALGQYSEKWKERFAFFEAHGGPNAPGFRPALKQLPFLKKVKINFNFFAFFFGPVYLFILGLWKKNLSFIAMIVVVSIALDMVMDM
;
A
#
# COMPACT_ATOMS: atom_id res chain seq x y z
N MET A 1 12.86 -22.08 9.69
CA MET A 1 12.94 -20.81 8.94
C MET A 1 14.39 -20.37 8.95
N ASN A 2 15.03 -20.28 7.79
CA ASN A 2 16.46 -20.00 7.68
C ASN A 2 16.68 -18.48 7.78
N ALA A 3 17.41 -18.02 8.80
CA ALA A 3 17.66 -16.59 9.07
C ALA A 3 18.57 -15.89 8.04
N SER A 4 18.91 -16.56 6.94
CA SER A 4 19.83 -16.11 5.88
C SER A 4 19.14 -15.43 4.68
N GLU A 5 17.81 -15.57 4.53
CA GLU A 5 17.02 -14.84 3.50
C GLU A 5 16.87 -13.33 3.72
N PRO A 6 16.63 -12.79 4.94
CA PRO A 6 16.38 -11.35 5.12
C PRO A 6 17.61 -10.50 4.76
N ALA A 7 18.82 -10.97 5.09
CA ALA A 7 20.06 -10.22 4.82
C ALA A 7 20.37 -10.09 3.32
N LYS A 8 20.05 -11.09 2.50
CA LYS A 8 20.29 -11.09 1.05
C LYS A 8 19.32 -10.17 0.31
N ALA A 9 18.08 -10.09 0.80
CA ALA A 9 17.04 -9.25 0.20
C ALA A 9 17.30 -7.75 0.43
N LEU A 10 17.86 -7.35 1.58
CA LEU A 10 18.14 -5.96 1.90
C LEU A 10 19.20 -5.31 0.99
N GLY A 11 20.06 -6.08 0.32
CA GLY A 11 20.99 -5.53 -0.68
C GLY A 11 20.34 -5.11 -2.00
N GLN A 12 19.15 -5.63 -2.33
CA GLN A 12 18.47 -5.41 -3.61
C GLN A 12 17.50 -4.22 -3.61
N TYR A 13 17.07 -3.74 -2.44
CA TYR A 13 16.04 -2.71 -2.36
C TYR A 13 16.64 -1.32 -2.14
N SER A 14 15.94 -0.29 -2.64
CA SER A 14 16.33 1.09 -2.34
C SER A 14 16.19 1.38 -0.83
N GLU A 15 16.96 2.34 -0.33
CA GLU A 15 16.92 2.78 1.08
C GLU A 15 15.49 3.11 1.55
N LYS A 16 14.63 3.59 0.65
CA LYS A 16 13.22 3.84 0.96
C LYS A 16 12.44 2.58 1.31
N TRP A 17 12.70 1.49 0.60
CA TRP A 17 12.05 0.20 0.82
C TRP A 17 12.65 -0.55 2.01
N LYS A 18 13.98 -0.51 2.19
CA LYS A 18 14.63 -1.09 3.38
C LYS A 18 14.05 -0.52 4.67
N GLU A 19 13.86 0.80 4.72
CA GLU A 19 13.28 1.45 5.89
C GLU A 19 11.83 1.00 6.17
N ARG A 20 11.02 0.82 5.12
CA ARG A 20 9.65 0.30 5.27
C ARG A 20 9.66 -1.13 5.80
N PHE A 21 10.48 -2.00 5.20
CA PHE A 21 10.57 -3.39 5.61
C PHE A 21 11.05 -3.53 7.05
N ALA A 22 12.09 -2.78 7.45
CA ALA A 22 12.56 -2.75 8.83
C ALA A 22 11.46 -2.31 9.81
N PHE A 23 10.64 -1.31 9.44
CA PHE A 23 9.52 -0.89 10.27
C PHE A 23 8.46 -1.98 10.43
N PHE A 24 8.08 -2.67 9.35
CA PHE A 24 7.10 -3.76 9.39
C PHE A 24 7.62 -5.01 10.09
N GLU A 25 8.92 -5.30 9.98
CA GLU A 25 9.56 -6.42 10.67
C GLU A 25 9.55 -6.20 12.19
N ALA A 26 9.83 -4.97 12.64
CA ALA A 26 9.83 -4.63 14.07
C ALA A 26 8.44 -4.51 14.71
N HIS A 27 7.42 -4.03 13.96
CA HIS A 27 6.11 -3.67 14.54
C HIS A 27 4.92 -4.44 13.96
N GLY A 28 5.16 -5.29 12.97
CA GLY A 28 4.13 -5.99 12.20
C GLY A 28 3.50 -5.14 11.10
N GLY A 29 2.66 -5.79 10.28
CA GLY A 29 1.90 -5.11 9.22
C GLY A 29 0.76 -4.23 9.76
N PRO A 30 0.03 -3.51 8.89
CA PRO A 30 -1.01 -2.54 9.30
C PRO A 30 -2.12 -3.08 10.23
N ASN A 31 -2.38 -4.38 10.18
CA ASN A 31 -3.38 -5.06 11.01
C ASN A 31 -2.83 -5.51 12.38
N ALA A 32 -1.52 -5.39 12.62
CA ALA A 32 -0.90 -5.77 13.88
C ALA A 32 -1.17 -4.73 14.97
N PRO A 33 -1.37 -5.15 16.24
CA PRO A 33 -1.63 -4.22 17.34
C PRO A 33 -0.47 -3.23 17.58
N GLY A 34 0.77 -3.64 17.28
CA GLY A 34 1.98 -2.82 17.44
C GLY A 34 2.18 -1.75 16.37
N PHE A 35 1.51 -1.87 15.21
CA PHE A 35 1.71 -0.97 14.07
C PHE A 35 1.29 0.47 14.37
N ARG A 36 0.05 0.65 14.85
CA ARG A 36 -0.54 1.98 15.08
C ARG A 36 0.21 2.77 16.17
N PRO A 37 0.56 2.20 17.34
CA PRO A 37 1.36 2.89 18.34
C PRO A 37 2.73 3.31 17.82
N ALA A 38 3.46 2.41 17.16
CA ALA A 38 4.78 2.71 16.60
C ALA A 38 4.74 3.78 15.52
N LEU A 39 3.71 3.74 14.67
CA LEU A 39 3.52 4.74 13.63
C LEU A 39 3.26 6.13 14.21
N LYS A 40 2.57 6.24 15.35
CA LYS A 40 2.29 7.53 15.99
C LYS A 40 3.56 8.22 16.52
N GLN A 41 4.55 7.46 16.95
CA GLN A 41 5.82 7.96 17.50
C GLN A 41 6.77 8.51 16.43
N LEU A 42 6.58 8.14 15.16
CA LEU A 42 7.42 8.61 14.07
C LEU A 42 7.19 10.10 13.72
N PRO A 43 8.19 10.80 13.17
CA PRO A 43 8.00 12.11 12.55
C PRO A 43 7.04 12.05 11.35
N PHE A 44 6.36 13.16 11.05
CA PHE A 44 5.33 13.22 9.98
C PHE A 44 5.83 12.69 8.62
N LEU A 45 7.00 13.14 8.16
CA LEU A 45 7.58 12.70 6.88
C LEU A 45 7.84 11.19 6.82
N LYS A 46 8.20 10.59 7.96
CA LYS A 46 8.44 9.15 8.08
C LYS A 46 7.11 8.37 8.06
N LYS A 47 6.06 8.88 8.70
CA LYS A 47 4.70 8.31 8.60
C LYS A 47 4.20 8.28 7.16
N VAL A 48 4.38 9.39 6.44
CA VAL A 48 4.04 9.49 5.01
C VAL A 48 4.90 8.53 4.20
N LYS A 49 6.21 8.46 4.45
CA LYS A 49 7.08 7.51 3.76
C LYS A 49 6.65 6.06 3.96
N ILE A 50 6.17 5.67 5.14
CA ILE A 50 5.72 4.30 5.40
C ILE A 50 4.37 3.99 4.76
N ASN A 51 3.40 4.91 4.84
CA ASN A 51 2.02 4.64 4.39
C ASN A 51 1.73 5.04 2.94
N PHE A 52 2.43 6.05 2.42
CA PHE A 52 2.09 6.67 1.13
C PHE A 52 2.97 6.17 0.00
N ASN A 53 2.34 5.85 -1.12
CA ASN A 53 3.01 5.52 -2.38
C ASN A 53 2.49 6.47 -3.45
N PHE A 54 3.34 7.43 -3.84
CA PHE A 54 3.01 8.47 -4.82
C PHE A 54 2.52 7.89 -6.15
N PHE A 55 3.22 6.88 -6.69
CA PHE A 55 2.82 6.27 -7.96
C PHE A 55 1.50 5.52 -7.85
N ALA A 56 1.25 4.84 -6.73
CA ALA A 56 -0.03 4.15 -6.52
C ALA A 56 -1.20 5.14 -6.37
N PHE A 57 -0.94 6.35 -5.87
CA PHE A 57 -1.98 7.38 -5.75
C PHE A 57 -2.38 7.96 -7.12
N PHE A 58 -1.42 8.38 -7.95
CA PHE A 58 -1.71 8.99 -9.25
C PHE A 58 -2.08 7.97 -10.33
N PHE A 59 -1.51 6.77 -10.27
CA PHE A 59 -1.67 5.75 -11.31
C PHE A 59 -2.48 4.55 -10.82
N GLY A 60 -3.33 4.67 -9.80
CA GLY A 60 -4.00 3.56 -9.10
C GLY A 60 -4.31 2.32 -9.96
N PRO A 61 -5.29 2.37 -10.89
CA PRO A 61 -5.63 1.20 -11.70
C PRO A 61 -4.49 0.70 -12.58
N VAL A 62 -3.72 1.60 -13.20
CA VAL A 62 -2.58 1.27 -14.07
C VAL A 62 -1.44 0.62 -13.26
N TYR A 63 -1.16 1.13 -12.06
CA TYR A 63 -0.15 0.64 -11.13
C TYR A 63 -0.46 -0.78 -10.68
N LEU A 64 -1.72 -1.08 -10.37
CA LEU A 64 -2.15 -2.43 -10.00
C LEU A 64 -2.04 -3.43 -11.17
N PHE A 65 -2.24 -2.98 -12.42
CA PHE A 65 -1.98 -3.80 -13.60
C PHE A 65 -0.50 -4.12 -13.75
N ILE A 66 0.39 -3.13 -13.61
CA ILE A 66 1.85 -3.32 -13.68
C ILE A 66 2.33 -4.30 -12.60
N LEU A 67 1.74 -4.24 -11.39
CA LEU A 67 2.08 -5.13 -10.27
C LEU A 67 1.55 -6.57 -10.45
N GLY A 68 0.81 -6.87 -11.52
CA GLY A 68 0.21 -8.18 -11.77
C GLY A 68 -1.04 -8.48 -10.94
N LEU A 69 -1.60 -7.48 -10.23
CA LEU A 69 -2.80 -7.61 -9.39
C LEU A 69 -4.10 -7.40 -10.19
N TRP A 70 -4.14 -7.93 -11.42
CA TRP A 70 -5.21 -7.67 -12.40
C TRP A 70 -6.61 -8.08 -11.93
N LYS A 71 -6.74 -9.23 -11.23
CA LYS A 71 -8.05 -9.72 -10.74
C LYS A 71 -8.71 -8.78 -9.73
N LYS A 72 -7.93 -8.30 -8.74
CA LYS A 72 -8.43 -7.36 -7.73
C LYS A 72 -8.73 -5.99 -8.35
N ASN A 73 -7.90 -5.57 -9.30
CA ASN A 73 -8.09 -4.31 -9.99
C ASN A 73 -9.37 -4.28 -10.84
N LEU A 74 -9.68 -5.37 -11.55
CA LEU A 74 -10.91 -5.48 -12.34
C LEU A 74 -12.17 -5.30 -11.48
N SER A 75 -12.16 -5.90 -10.28
CA SER A 75 -13.25 -5.75 -9.31
C SER A 75 -13.41 -4.31 -8.84
N PHE A 76 -12.30 -3.61 -8.55
CA PHE A 76 -12.35 -2.19 -8.19
C PHE A 76 -12.88 -1.31 -9.33
N ILE A 77 -12.46 -1.56 -10.58
CA ILE A 77 -12.97 -0.83 -11.74
C ILE A 77 -14.49 -1.05 -11.89
N ALA A 78 -14.96 -2.30 -11.80
CA ALA A 78 -16.38 -2.60 -11.87
C ALA A 78 -17.18 -1.89 -10.77
N MET A 79 -16.67 -1.89 -9.54
CA MET A 79 -17.31 -1.18 -8.43
C MET A 79 -17.36 0.33 -8.65
N ILE A 80 -16.30 0.95 -9.16
CA ILE A 80 -16.29 2.39 -9.49
C ILE A 80 -17.37 2.68 -10.54
N VAL A 81 -17.45 1.89 -11.62
CA VAL A 81 -18.46 2.07 -12.67
C VAL A 81 -19.88 1.97 -12.12
N VAL A 82 -20.16 0.96 -11.29
CA VAL A 82 -21.49 0.79 -10.67
C VAL A 82 -21.85 1.98 -9.78
N VAL A 83 -20.92 2.46 -8.97
CA VAL A 83 -21.14 3.62 -8.09
C VAL A 83 -21.35 4.89 -8.91
N SER A 84 -20.58 5.12 -9.97
CA SER A 84 -20.76 6.27 -10.87
C SER A 84 -22.15 6.27 -11.51
N ILE A 85 -22.58 5.14 -12.08
CA ILE A 85 -23.92 5.04 -12.69
C ILE A 85 -25.01 5.27 -11.65
N ALA A 86 -24.88 4.70 -10.46
CA ALA A 86 -25.87 4.89 -9.40
C ALA A 86 -25.94 6.35 -8.93
N LEU A 87 -24.81 7.04 -8.83
CA LEU A 87 -24.77 8.48 -8.51
C LEU A 87 -25.42 9.31 -9.60
N ASP A 88 -25.13 9.04 -10.87
CA ASP A 88 -25.77 9.74 -12.00
C ASP A 88 -27.29 9.55 -11.94
N MET A 89 -27.78 8.31 -11.72
CA MET A 89 -29.21 8.04 -11.59
C MET A 89 -29.88 8.76 -10.40
N VAL A 90 -29.18 8.92 -9.28
CA VAL A 90 -29.70 9.64 -8.10
C VAL A 90 -29.68 11.15 -8.30
N MET A 91 -28.67 11.68 -8.99
CA MET A 91 -28.53 13.12 -9.25
C MET A 91 -29.44 13.60 -10.38
N ASP A 92 -29.78 12.72 -11.33
CA ASP A 92 -30.71 12.98 -12.43
C ASP A 92 -32.20 12.71 -12.06
N MET A 93 -32.48 12.32 -10.81
CA MET A 93 -33.84 12.08 -10.26
C MET A 93 -34.47 13.31 -9.61
#